data_AF-D7CN29-F1
#
_entry.id   AF-D7CN29-F1
#
_cell.length_a   1.000
_cell.length_b   1.000
_cell.length_c   1.000
_cell.angle_alpha   90.00
_cell.angle_beta   90.00
_cell.angle_gamma   90.00
#
_symmetry.space_group_name_H-M   'P 1'
#
loop_
_entity.id
_entity.type
_entity.pdbx_description
1 polymer ?
#
loop_
_entity_poly.entity_id
_entity_poly.type
_entity_poly.pdbx_seq_one_letter_code
_entity_poly.pdbx_strand_id
1 'polypeptide(L)'
;MKYFFVDAETDGLYGPVIAVGAVVYDDGWTELGTFQGAVDLDNYIMTEEWVKQNVLPHMKQIAPRYESESELLDAFWGFWITHREGCLCIADVAYPVEMSLFKKCVLKNEQERRFQGPYPLLDLSTALYVKGIDPLIDRGALVSGEAFTRHNPLDDARLAAKCWRLVVNGML
;
A
#
# COMPACT_ATOMS: atom_id res chain seq x y z
N MET A 1 -11.74 13.76 -9.35
CA MET A 1 -10.34 13.41 -8.92
C MET A 1 -10.36 11.95 -8.46
N LYS A 2 -9.26 11.19 -8.57
CA LYS A 2 -9.16 9.85 -7.96
C LYS A 2 -8.14 9.84 -6.83
N TYR A 3 -8.36 9.02 -5.81
CA TYR A 3 -7.40 8.74 -4.75
C TYR A 3 -7.00 7.27 -4.80
N PHE A 4 -5.71 6.98 -4.89
CA PHE A 4 -5.17 5.63 -4.90
C PHE A 4 -4.36 5.44 -3.63
N PHE A 5 -4.85 4.57 -2.76
CA PHE A 5 -4.17 4.21 -1.52
C PHE A 5 -3.46 2.89 -1.73
N VAL A 6 -2.22 2.79 -1.23
CA VAL A 6 -1.38 1.61 -1.38
C VAL A 6 -0.64 1.33 -0.09
N ASP A 7 -0.48 0.04 0.18
CA ASP A 7 0.32 -0.51 1.26
C ASP A 7 1.02 -1.76 0.73
N ALA A 8 2.24 -2.01 1.21
CA ALA A 8 2.96 -3.23 0.91
C ALA A 8 3.62 -3.84 2.15
N GLU A 9 3.64 -5.17 2.17
CA GLU A 9 4.41 -5.93 3.12
C GLU A 9 5.70 -6.40 2.46
N THR A 10 6.82 -6.25 3.17
CA THR A 10 8.15 -6.64 2.70
C THR A 10 8.87 -7.55 3.70
N ASP A 11 9.76 -8.41 3.21
CA ASP A 11 10.68 -9.18 4.06
C ASP A 11 11.83 -8.28 4.55
N GLY A 12 11.48 -7.39 5.49
CA GLY A 12 12.32 -6.31 6.00
C GLY A 12 12.07 -4.98 5.28
N LEU A 13 12.34 -3.86 5.94
CA LEU A 13 12.02 -2.51 5.45
C LEU A 13 12.57 -2.19 4.04
N TYR A 14 13.68 -2.81 3.65
CA TYR A 14 14.34 -2.63 2.34
C TYR A 14 14.38 -3.91 1.51
N GLY A 15 13.65 -4.94 1.93
CA GLY A 15 13.70 -6.28 1.35
C GLY A 15 12.83 -6.48 0.12
N PRO A 16 12.65 -7.74 -0.30
CA PRO A 16 11.66 -8.13 -1.30
C PRO A 16 10.24 -7.78 -0.87
N VAL A 17 9.42 -7.37 -1.84
CA VAL A 17 7.97 -7.21 -1.67
C VAL A 17 7.32 -8.59 -1.62
N ILE A 18 6.58 -8.85 -0.54
CA ILE A 18 5.91 -10.13 -0.31
C ILE A 18 4.39 -10.02 -0.43
N ALA A 19 3.77 -8.86 -0.17
CA ALA A 19 2.38 -8.61 -0.50
C ALA A 19 2.12 -7.14 -0.80
N VAL A 20 1.06 -6.87 -1.56
CA VAL A 20 0.63 -5.51 -1.91
C VAL A 20 -0.89 -5.46 -1.86
N GLY A 21 -1.41 -4.33 -1.35
CA GLY A 21 -2.81 -3.99 -1.32
C GLY A 21 -3.00 -2.57 -1.83
N ALA A 22 -4.06 -2.35 -2.60
CA ALA A 22 -4.42 -1.01 -3.03
C ALA A 22 -5.93 -0.85 -3.19
N VAL A 23 -6.41 0.36 -2.97
CA VAL A 23 -7.81 0.73 -3.17
C VAL A 23 -7.91 2.10 -3.84
N VAL A 24 -8.86 2.23 -4.75
CA VAL A 24 -9.09 3.47 -5.51
C VAL A 24 -10.46 4.02 -5.18
N TYR A 25 -10.53 5.31 -4.90
CA TYR A 25 -11.78 6.04 -4.67
C TYR A 25 -11.93 7.19 -5.67
N ASP A 26 -13.18 7.54 -6.01
CA ASP A 26 -13.51 8.81 -6.65
C ASP A 26 -13.52 9.97 -5.62
N ASP A 27 -13.85 11.18 -6.07
CA ASP A 27 -13.96 12.36 -5.20
C ASP A 27 -15.19 12.35 -4.29
N GLY A 28 -16.18 11.51 -4.58
CA GLY A 28 -17.30 11.19 -3.71
C GLY A 28 -16.98 10.13 -2.64
N TRP A 29 -15.75 9.59 -2.63
CA TRP A 29 -15.33 8.45 -1.79
C TRP A 29 -16.05 7.13 -2.13
N THR A 30 -16.50 6.97 -3.38
CA THR A 30 -16.99 5.68 -3.91
C THR A 30 -15.81 4.81 -4.31
N GLU A 31 -15.77 3.56 -3.85
CA GLU A 31 -14.72 2.60 -4.22
C GLU A 31 -14.86 2.25 -5.72
N LEU A 32 -13.79 2.49 -6.49
CA LEU A 32 -13.73 2.24 -7.94
C LEU A 32 -13.06 0.90 -8.25
N GLY A 33 -12.20 0.40 -7.35
CA GLY A 33 -11.50 -0.86 -7.54
C GLY A 33 -10.49 -1.13 -6.44
N THR A 34 -10.10 -2.39 -6.32
CA THR A 34 -9.11 -2.87 -5.37
C THR A 34 -8.11 -3.80 -6.04
N PHE A 35 -6.90 -3.81 -5.50
CA PHE A 35 -5.89 -4.82 -5.77
C PHE A 35 -5.45 -5.44 -4.45
N GLN A 36 -5.23 -6.74 -4.46
CA GLN A 36 -4.56 -7.44 -3.38
C GLN A 36 -3.79 -8.60 -3.98
N GLY A 37 -2.61 -8.91 -3.44
CA GLY A 37 -1.80 -10.01 -3.92
C GLY A 37 -0.63 -10.30 -2.99
N ALA A 38 -0.19 -11.55 -2.95
CA ALA A 38 0.98 -11.98 -2.20
C ALA A 38 1.87 -12.90 -3.04
N VAL A 39 3.15 -12.98 -2.71
CA VAL A 39 4.02 -14.04 -3.21
C VAL A 39 3.59 -15.38 -2.61
N ASP A 40 3.76 -16.44 -3.37
CA ASP A 40 3.60 -17.79 -2.86
C ASP A 40 4.71 -18.10 -1.84
N LEU A 41 4.27 -18.46 -0.63
CA LEU A 41 5.15 -18.63 0.51
C LEU A 41 5.76 -20.02 0.56
N ASP A 42 5.18 -21.00 -0.15
CA ASP A 42 5.71 -22.35 -0.19
C ASP A 42 7.09 -22.40 -0.87
N ASN A 43 7.37 -21.43 -1.74
CA ASN A 43 8.63 -21.27 -2.48
C ASN A 43 9.47 -20.07 -2.00
N TYR A 44 9.03 -19.34 -0.98
CA TYR A 44 9.71 -18.14 -0.48
C TYR A 44 10.42 -18.40 0.84
N ILE A 45 11.72 -18.12 0.90
CA ILE A 45 12.50 -18.23 2.13
C ILE A 45 12.53 -16.86 2.81
N MET A 46 11.69 -16.69 3.83
CA MET A 46 11.68 -15.49 4.67
C MET A 46 12.98 -15.37 5.45
N THR A 47 13.62 -14.20 5.37
CA THR A 47 14.90 -13.94 6.00
C THR A 47 14.77 -13.17 7.31
N GLU A 48 13.82 -12.24 7.40
CA GLU A 48 13.62 -11.39 8.57
C GLU A 48 12.74 -12.05 9.63
N GLU A 49 13.30 -12.20 10.83
CA GLU A 49 12.64 -12.94 11.92
C GLU A 49 11.41 -12.20 12.46
N TRP A 50 11.45 -10.86 12.49
CA TRP A 50 10.31 -10.06 12.89
C TRP A 50 9.13 -10.26 11.93
N VAL A 51 9.38 -10.33 10.62
CA VAL A 51 8.36 -10.53 9.58
C VAL A 51 7.74 -11.92 9.69
N LYS A 52 8.54 -12.97 9.95
CA LYS A 52 8.02 -14.33 10.20
C LYS A 52 7.02 -14.39 11.35
N GLN A 53 7.25 -13.59 12.39
CA GLN A 53 6.43 -13.64 13.61
C GLN A 53 5.18 -12.75 13.51
N ASN A 54 5.28 -11.59 12.84
CA ASN A 54 4.26 -10.56 12.91
C ASN A 54 3.46 -10.39 11.61
N VAL A 55 4.04 -10.67 10.44
CA VAL A 55 3.42 -10.42 9.13
C VAL A 55 2.98 -11.73 8.47
N LEU A 56 3.87 -12.73 8.47
CA LEU A 56 3.63 -14.02 7.83
C LEU A 56 2.32 -14.74 8.27
N PRO A 57 1.88 -14.67 9.53
CA PRO A 57 0.59 -15.26 9.93
C PRO A 57 -0.62 -14.66 9.19
N HIS A 58 -0.53 -13.39 8.77
CA HIS A 58 -1.58 -12.66 8.07
C HIS A 58 -1.49 -12.76 6.54
N MET A 59 -0.40 -13.32 6.03
CA MET A 59 -0.19 -13.49 4.60
C MET A 59 -0.91 -14.71 4.02
N LYS A 60 -1.24 -15.71 4.85
CA LYS A 60 -1.76 -17.01 4.38
C LYS A 60 -3.15 -16.89 3.72
N GLN A 61 -3.95 -15.93 4.14
CA GLN A 61 -5.27 -15.65 3.60
C GLN A 61 -5.26 -14.74 2.37
N ILE A 62 -4.12 -14.14 2.01
CA ILE A 62 -4.01 -13.21 0.89
C ILE A 62 -4.04 -13.99 -0.43
N ALA A 63 -4.95 -13.61 -1.32
CA ALA A 63 -5.08 -14.14 -2.67
C ALA A 63 -5.36 -13.00 -3.67
N PRO A 64 -4.97 -13.13 -4.95
CA PRO A 64 -4.17 -14.21 -5.55
C PRO A 64 -2.74 -14.34 -5.01
N ARG A 65 -2.15 -15.52 -5.19
CA ARG A 65 -0.74 -15.81 -4.93
C ARG A 65 0.03 -15.82 -6.25
N TYR A 66 1.19 -15.19 -6.26
CA TYR A 66 2.09 -15.09 -7.42
C TYR A 66 3.35 -15.91 -7.19
N GLU A 67 3.91 -16.52 -8.23
CA GLU A 67 5.06 -17.43 -8.07
C GLU A 67 6.33 -16.67 -7.63
N SER A 68 6.38 -15.36 -7.86
CA SER A 68 7.54 -14.53 -7.51
C SER A 68 7.18 -13.06 -7.23
N GLU A 69 8.09 -12.34 -6.57
CA GLU A 69 8.02 -10.88 -6.44
C GLU A 69 7.85 -10.22 -7.82
N SER A 70 8.56 -10.69 -8.84
CA SER A 70 8.50 -10.15 -10.19
C SER A 70 7.07 -10.17 -10.77
N GLU A 71 6.34 -11.26 -10.59
CA GLU A 71 4.97 -11.39 -11.07
C GLU A 71 3.99 -10.53 -10.26
N LEU A 72 4.16 -10.48 -8.94
CA LEU A 72 3.37 -9.60 -8.07
C LEU A 72 3.55 -8.13 -8.48
N LEU A 73 4.80 -7.71 -8.75
CA LEU A 73 5.10 -6.35 -9.21
C LEU A 73 4.46 -6.05 -10.57
N ASP A 74 4.46 -7.00 -11.51
CA ASP A 74 3.82 -6.80 -12.81
C ASP A 74 2.29 -6.71 -12.70
N ALA A 75 1.67 -7.53 -11.84
CA ALA A 75 0.24 -7.49 -11.60
C ALA A 75 -0.20 -6.19 -10.92
N PHE A 76 0.52 -5.78 -9.86
CA PHE A 76 0.28 -4.49 -9.20
C PHE A 76 0.50 -3.32 -10.16
N TRP A 77 1.58 -3.35 -10.94
CA TRP A 77 1.84 -2.30 -11.92
C TRP A 77 0.72 -2.19 -12.96
N GLY A 78 0.18 -3.32 -13.43
CA GLY A 78 -0.99 -3.35 -14.30
C GLY A 78 -2.18 -2.61 -13.68
N PHE A 79 -2.50 -2.90 -12.41
CA PHE A 79 -3.56 -2.22 -11.68
C PHE A 79 -3.32 -0.71 -11.53
N TRP A 80 -2.08 -0.30 -11.21
CA TRP A 80 -1.66 1.10 -11.16
C TRP A 80 -1.88 1.81 -12.50
N ILE A 81 -1.43 1.23 -13.61
CA ILE A 81 -1.59 1.83 -14.95
C ILE A 81 -3.05 2.03 -15.32
N THR A 82 -3.95 1.12 -14.95
CA THR A 82 -5.40 1.28 -15.18
C THR A 82 -6.01 2.47 -14.44
N HIS A 83 -5.45 2.87 -13.29
CA HIS A 83 -6.07 3.87 -12.42
C HIS A 83 -5.31 5.20 -12.31
N ARG A 84 -4.03 5.26 -12.69
CA ARG A 84 -3.13 6.40 -12.45
C ARG A 84 -3.57 7.74 -13.06
N GLU A 85 -4.36 7.73 -14.13
CA GLU A 85 -4.78 8.97 -14.79
C GLU A 85 -5.73 9.78 -13.90
N GLY A 86 -5.35 11.04 -13.64
CA GLY A 86 -6.12 11.97 -12.79
C GLY A 86 -6.16 11.56 -11.31
N CYS A 87 -5.13 10.82 -10.86
CA CYS A 87 -5.08 10.23 -9.54
C CYS A 87 -3.99 10.85 -8.64
N LEU A 88 -4.32 11.05 -7.37
CA LEU A 88 -3.36 11.26 -6.30
C LEU A 88 -3.05 9.90 -5.66
N CYS A 89 -1.78 9.52 -5.64
CA CYS A 89 -1.31 8.31 -4.97
C CYS A 89 -0.90 8.66 -3.53
N ILE A 90 -1.37 7.88 -2.56
CA ILE A 90 -1.16 8.09 -1.13
C ILE A 90 -0.72 6.76 -0.49
N ALA A 91 0.27 6.84 0.39
CA ALA A 91 0.72 5.74 1.24
C ALA A 91 0.79 6.20 2.70
N ASP A 92 0.74 5.26 3.63
CA ASP A 92 0.96 5.53 5.05
C ASP A 92 2.41 5.24 5.43
N VAL A 93 3.16 6.27 5.87
CA VAL A 93 4.61 6.15 6.13
C VAL A 93 5.36 5.64 4.88
N ALA A 94 5.22 6.40 3.78
CA ALA A 94 5.57 5.96 2.44
C ALA A 94 7.05 5.56 2.24
N TYR A 95 7.96 6.04 3.10
CA TYR A 95 9.36 5.64 3.12
C TYR A 95 9.65 4.70 4.29
N PRO A 96 10.32 3.55 4.06
CA PRO A 96 10.98 3.15 2.81
C PRO A 96 10.16 2.24 1.88
N VAL A 97 9.04 1.69 2.35
CA VAL A 97 8.41 0.51 1.75
C VAL A 97 7.71 0.83 0.43
N GLU A 98 6.69 1.70 0.42
CA GLU A 98 5.91 2.00 -0.80
C GLU A 98 6.76 2.74 -1.84
N MET A 99 7.69 3.58 -1.38
CA MET A 99 8.69 4.20 -2.27
C MET A 99 9.55 3.13 -2.97
N SER A 100 9.96 2.08 -2.25
CA SER A 100 10.72 0.97 -2.82
C SER A 100 9.87 0.10 -3.75
N LEU A 101 8.59 -0.13 -3.43
CA LEU A 101 7.64 -0.83 -4.30
C LEU A 101 7.56 -0.18 -5.69
N PHE A 102 7.27 1.13 -5.74
CA PHE A 102 7.18 1.83 -7.02
C PHE A 102 8.52 1.92 -7.73
N LYS A 103 9.62 2.12 -7.01
CA LYS A 103 10.98 2.08 -7.58
C LYS A 103 11.26 0.73 -8.25
N LYS A 104 10.97 -0.39 -7.58
CA LYS A 104 11.14 -1.75 -8.13
C LYS A 104 10.27 -1.95 -9.38
N CYS A 105 9.02 -1.52 -9.35
CA CYS A 105 8.13 -1.58 -10.51
C CYS A 105 8.68 -0.81 -11.72
N VAL A 106 9.19 0.41 -11.50
CA VAL A 106 9.76 1.25 -12.56
C VAL A 106 11.04 0.63 -13.09
N LEU A 107 11.99 0.27 -12.22
CA LEU A 107 13.29 -0.26 -12.64
C LEU A 107 13.21 -1.61 -13.36
N LYS A 108 12.15 -2.40 -13.11
CA LYS A 108 11.90 -3.64 -13.85
C LYS A 108 11.72 -3.43 -15.36
N ASN A 109 11.22 -2.28 -15.79
CA ASN A 109 11.16 -1.87 -17.20
C ASN A 109 11.29 -0.35 -17.31
N GLU A 110 12.47 0.17 -16.98
CA GLU A 110 12.71 1.61 -16.88
C GLU A 110 12.44 2.33 -18.21
N GLN A 111 12.78 1.69 -19.33
CA GLN A 111 12.61 2.25 -20.67
C GLN A 111 11.17 2.72 -20.92
N GLU A 112 10.19 1.94 -20.48
CA GLU A 112 8.76 2.26 -20.65
C GLU A 112 8.16 2.94 -19.42
N ARG A 113 8.62 2.60 -18.21
CA ARG A 113 7.96 2.97 -16.94
C ARG A 113 8.50 4.23 -16.27
N ARG A 114 9.65 4.78 -16.69
CA ARG A 114 10.35 5.89 -15.99
C ARG A 114 9.54 7.16 -15.69
N PHE A 115 8.50 7.45 -16.47
CA PHE A 115 7.61 8.61 -16.25
C PHE A 115 6.19 8.20 -15.84
N GLN A 116 6.04 6.96 -15.38
CA GLN A 116 4.73 6.37 -15.13
C GLN A 116 4.46 6.09 -13.65
N GLY A 117 5.47 6.16 -12.78
CA GLY A 117 5.28 6.06 -11.33
C GLY A 117 4.49 7.25 -10.75
N PRO A 118 4.09 7.18 -9.47
CA PRO A 118 3.43 8.28 -8.80
C PRO A 118 4.38 9.47 -8.68
N TYR A 119 3.89 10.65 -9.04
CA TYR A 119 4.62 11.90 -8.88
C TYR A 119 3.61 13.06 -8.69
N PRO A 120 3.38 13.53 -7.45
CA PRO A 120 3.98 13.05 -6.20
C PRO A 120 3.38 11.71 -5.70
N LEU A 121 4.11 11.04 -4.80
CA LEU A 121 3.55 10.09 -3.84
C LEU A 121 3.32 10.86 -2.54
N LEU A 122 2.06 10.97 -2.10
CA LEU A 122 1.71 11.68 -0.88
C LEU A 122 1.82 10.76 0.33
N ASP A 123 2.23 11.31 1.46
CA ASP A 123 2.43 10.57 2.70
C ASP A 123 1.39 11.01 3.75
N LEU A 124 0.52 10.07 4.16
CA LEU A 124 -0.48 10.30 5.20
C LEU A 124 0.17 10.74 6.52
N SER A 125 1.32 10.18 6.88
CA SER A 125 2.02 10.54 8.12
C SER A 125 2.40 12.03 8.15
N THR A 126 2.77 12.59 6.99
CA THR A 126 3.03 14.03 6.87
C THR A 126 1.76 14.86 7.01
N ALA A 127 0.64 14.38 6.46
CA ALA A 127 -0.65 15.06 6.61
C ALA A 127 -1.14 15.07 8.07
N LEU A 128 -0.94 13.96 8.81
CA LEU A 128 -1.18 13.88 10.25
C LEU A 128 -0.28 14.82 11.04
N TYR A 129 1.03 14.85 10.73
CA TYR A 129 1.99 15.75 11.36
C TYR A 129 1.59 17.23 11.22
N VAL A 130 1.16 17.64 10.01
CA VAL A 130 0.70 19.01 9.74
C VAL A 130 -0.56 19.36 10.55
N LYS A 131 -1.38 18.36 10.92
CA LYS A 131 -2.55 18.53 11.80
C LYS A 131 -2.20 18.54 13.29
N GLY A 132 -0.92 18.37 13.66
CA GLY A 132 -0.49 18.27 15.06
C GLY A 132 -0.81 16.91 15.68
N ILE A 133 -1.10 15.90 14.86
CA ILE A 133 -1.33 14.51 15.29
C ILE A 133 0.01 13.77 15.18
N ASP A 134 0.29 12.87 16.13
CA ASP A 134 1.46 12.01 16.07
C ASP A 134 1.46 11.23 14.73
N PRO A 135 2.47 11.44 13.85
CA PRO A 135 2.53 10.78 12.55
C PRO A 135 2.66 9.26 12.64
N LEU A 136 2.92 8.68 13.81
CA LEU A 136 3.05 7.23 14.02
C LEU A 136 1.97 6.65 14.95
N ILE A 137 0.94 7.42 15.28
CA ILE A 137 -0.20 6.89 16.05
C ILE A 137 -0.83 5.68 15.35
N ASP A 138 -1.26 4.68 16.10
CA ASP A 138 -2.06 3.59 15.53
C ASP A 138 -3.27 4.17 14.79
N ARG A 139 -3.37 3.93 13.47
CA ARG A 139 -4.45 4.46 12.63
C ARG A 139 -5.82 3.95 13.09
N GLY A 140 -5.87 2.77 13.68
CA GLY A 140 -7.08 2.22 14.31
C GLY A 140 -7.60 3.08 15.46
N ALA A 141 -6.78 3.91 16.10
CA ALA A 141 -7.22 4.85 17.13
C ALA A 141 -7.88 6.11 16.55
N LEU A 142 -7.65 6.41 15.27
CA LEU A 142 -8.21 7.58 14.58
C LEU A 142 -9.56 7.29 13.90
N VAL A 143 -9.88 6.01 13.68
CA VAL A 143 -11.13 5.58 13.04
C VAL A 143 -11.94 4.72 14.00
N SER A 144 -13.26 4.87 13.99
CA SER A 144 -14.14 4.10 14.88
C SER A 144 -14.86 2.96 14.14
N GLY A 145 -15.15 1.87 14.86
CA GLY A 145 -16.26 0.97 14.53
C GLY A 145 -16.01 -0.12 13.48
N GLU A 146 -14.80 -0.30 12.96
CA GLU A 146 -14.50 -1.37 11.99
C GLU A 146 -13.29 -2.20 12.39
N ALA A 147 -13.40 -3.52 12.20
CA ALA A 147 -12.31 -4.45 12.41
C ALA A 147 -11.47 -4.51 11.14
N PHE A 148 -10.20 -4.12 11.25
CA PHE A 148 -9.20 -4.30 10.20
C PHE A 148 -8.27 -5.45 10.57
N THR A 149 -7.89 -6.26 9.58
CA THR A 149 -6.87 -7.28 9.80
C THR A 149 -5.51 -6.59 9.68
N ARG A 150 -4.83 -6.45 10.82
CA ARG A 150 -3.45 -5.93 10.84
C ARG A 150 -2.55 -6.76 9.90
N HIS A 151 -1.67 -6.10 9.16
CA HIS A 151 -0.75 -6.72 8.20
C HIS A 151 -1.45 -7.41 7.02
N ASN A 152 -2.69 -7.02 6.74
CA ASN A 152 -3.33 -7.26 5.45
C ASN A 152 -3.25 -5.94 4.66
N PRO A 153 -2.45 -5.88 3.59
CA PRO A 153 -2.14 -4.61 2.95
C PRO A 153 -3.38 -3.95 2.31
N LEU A 154 -4.42 -4.71 1.94
CA LEU A 154 -5.66 -4.08 1.44
C LEU A 154 -6.45 -3.43 2.59
N ASP A 155 -6.49 -4.07 3.76
CA ASP A 155 -7.14 -3.51 4.95
C ASP A 155 -6.38 -2.27 5.43
N ASP A 156 -5.03 -2.32 5.41
CA ASP A 156 -4.17 -1.20 5.79
C ASP A 156 -4.30 -0.04 4.79
N ALA A 157 -4.36 -0.29 3.48
CA ALA A 157 -4.66 0.74 2.47
C ALA A 157 -6.05 1.37 2.66
N ARG A 158 -7.08 0.59 3.04
CA ARG A 158 -8.42 1.11 3.35
C ARG A 158 -8.42 1.94 4.63
N LEU A 159 -7.66 1.53 5.64
CA LEU A 159 -7.49 2.26 6.89
C LEU A 159 -6.81 3.62 6.63
N ALA A 160 -5.76 3.64 5.82
CA ALA A 160 -5.11 4.86 5.36
C ALA A 160 -6.10 5.78 4.60
N ALA A 161 -6.93 5.21 3.72
CA ALA A 161 -7.95 5.96 2.99
C ALA A 161 -8.95 6.67 3.90
N LYS A 162 -9.40 6.00 4.97
CA LYS A 162 -10.30 6.60 5.95
C LYS A 162 -9.64 7.72 6.74
N CYS A 163 -8.41 7.50 7.21
CA CYS A 163 -7.66 8.54 7.92
C CYS A 163 -7.46 9.76 7.03
N TRP A 164 -7.01 9.55 5.79
CA TRP A 164 -6.81 10.62 4.81
C TRP A 164 -8.11 11.39 4.54
N ARG A 165 -9.24 10.69 4.35
CA ARG A 165 -10.57 11.30 4.19
C ARG A 165 -10.91 12.23 5.35
N LEU A 166 -10.68 11.81 6.58
CA LEU A 166 -10.96 12.63 7.75
C LEU A 166 -10.04 13.85 7.82
N VAL A 167 -8.75 13.69 7.50
CA VAL A 167 -7.78 14.81 7.44
C VAL A 167 -8.22 15.88 6.44
N VAL A 168 -8.55 15.49 5.20
CA VAL A 168 -8.89 16.44 4.13
C VAL A 168 -10.27 17.09 4.32
N ASN A 169 -11.18 16.42 5.03
CA ASN A 169 -12.48 16.99 5.39
C ASN A 169 -12.46 17.82 6.69
N GLY A 170 -11.30 17.92 7.36
CA GLY A 170 -11.17 18.68 8.62
C GLY A 170 -11.90 18.04 9.81
N MET A 171 -12.03 16.71 9.79
CA MET A 171 -12.67 15.92 10.85
C MET A 171 -11.66 15.29 11.83
N LEU A 172 -10.36 15.47 11.56
CA LEU A 172 -9.23 15.22 12.46
C LEU A 172 -8.49 16.53 12.76
#